data_AF-A0A317SJK4-F1
#
_entry.id   AF-A0A317SJK4-F1
#
_cell.length_a   1.000
_cell.length_b   1.000
_cell.length_c   1.000
_cell.angle_alpha   90.00
_cell.angle_beta   90.00
_cell.angle_gamma   90.00
#
_symmetry.space_group_name_H-M   'P 1'
#
loop_
_entity.id
_entity.type
_entity.pdbx_description
1 polymer ?
#
loop_
_entity_poly.entity_id
_entity_poly.type
_entity_poly.pdbx_seq_one_letter_code
_entity_poly.pdbx_strand_id
1 'polypeptide(L)' 'YGISRTTLQSRQAGRSSAQTGHHYQQRLSLEQERILCDWILELEVCGYAPSHSQPCEMATCVLVSSGDLVPLGKN' A
#
# COMPACT_ATOMS: atom_id res chain seq x y z
N TYR A 1 1.89 7.48 20.43
CA TYR A 1 0.47 7.51 20.04
C TYR A 1 0.06 8.95 19.71
N GLY A 2 0.01 9.32 18.43
CA GLY A 2 -0.05 10.72 17.97
C GLY A 2 -1.17 11.00 16.97
N ILE A 3 -2.41 10.64 17.32
CA ILE A 3 -3.58 10.92 16.48
C ILE A 3 -4.34 12.09 17.08
N SER A 4 -4.58 13.15 16.30
CA SER A 4 -5.29 14.33 16.78
C SER A 4 -6.74 14.01 17.13
N ARG A 5 -7.27 14.65 18.19
CA ARG A 5 -8.65 14.46 18.65
C ARG A 5 -9.67 14.74 17.55
N THR A 6 -9.38 15.70 16.67
CA THR A 6 -10.21 16.02 15.51
C THR A 6 -10.28 14.89 14.50
N THR A 7 -9.19 14.15 14.30
CA THR A 7 -9.15 12.95 13.46
C THR A 7 -10.02 11.83 14.05
N LEU A 8 -9.94 11.63 15.37
CA LEU A 8 -10.78 10.64 16.05
C LEU A 8 -12.27 11.01 16.00
N GLN A 9 -12.61 12.27 16.27
CA GLN A 9 -13.99 12.76 16.24
C GLN A 9 -14.58 12.68 14.82
N SER A 10 -13.78 12.97 13.79
CA SER A 10 -14.20 12.82 12.40
C SER A 10 -14.52 11.36 12.05
N ARG A 11 -13.69 10.41 12.49
CA ARG A 11 -13.94 8.97 12.30
C ARG A 11 -15.18 8.50 13.05
N GLN A 12 -15.37 8.95 14.29
CA GLN A 12 -16.55 8.61 15.09
C GLN A 12 -17.85 9.14 14.48
N ALA A 13 -17.80 10.28 13.80
CA ALA A 13 -18.91 10.86 13.05
C ALA A 13 -19.19 10.16 11.69
N GLY A 14 -18.54 9.01 11.42
CA GLY A 14 -18.73 8.25 10.18
C GLY A 14 -17.97 8.79 8.98
N ARG A 15 -17.05 9.75 9.16
CA ARG A 15 -16.20 10.24 8.07
C ARG A 15 -15.24 9.11 7.68
N SER A 16 -15.24 8.75 6.39
CA SER A 16 -14.46 7.64 5.81
C SER A 16 -13.03 7.67 6.32
N SER A 17 -12.51 6.50 6.70
CA SER A 17 -11.14 6.36 7.16
C SER A 17 -10.18 6.94 6.12
N ALA A 18 -9.06 7.53 6.55
CA ALA A 18 -8.04 8.00 5.63
C ALA A 18 -7.62 6.90 4.64
N GLN A 19 -7.66 5.64 5.05
CA GLN A 19 -7.39 4.48 4.20
C GLN A 19 -8.35 4.37 3.01
N THR A 20 -9.65 4.55 3.25
CA THR A 20 -10.69 4.59 2.18
C THR A 20 -10.57 5.85 1.33
N GLY A 21 -10.20 6.98 1.94
CA GLY A 21 -9.95 8.23 1.22
C GLY A 21 -8.75 8.12 0.29
N HIS A 22 -7.63 7.53 0.71
CA HIS A 22 -6.42 7.46 -0.13
C HIS A 22 -6.49 6.35 -1.19
N HIS A 23 -7.53 5.52 -1.20
CA HIS A 23 -7.72 4.49 -2.22
C HIS A 23 -7.78 5.07 -3.65
N TYR A 24 -8.33 6.28 -3.84
CA TYR A 24 -8.30 6.95 -5.16
C TYR A 24 -6.92 7.50 -5.53
N GLN A 25 -6.01 7.62 -4.56
CA GLN A 25 -4.63 8.08 -4.75
C GLN A 25 -3.65 6.91 -4.85
N GLN A 26 -4.09 5.69 -4.57
CA GLN A 26 -3.31 4.47 -4.80
C GLN A 26 -3.22 4.25 -6.32
N ARG A 27 -1.98 4.13 -6.80
CA ARG A 27 -1.71 3.82 -8.22
C ARG A 27 -1.88 2.35 -8.57
N LEU A 28 -1.76 1.47 -7.57
CA LEU A 28 -1.97 0.04 -7.73
C LEU A 28 -3.47 -0.24 -7.73
N SER A 29 -3.92 -1.07 -8.66
CA SER A 29 -5.26 -1.64 -8.58
C SER A 29 -5.35 -2.63 -7.41
N LEU A 30 -6.57 -2.90 -6.94
CA LEU A 30 -6.82 -3.90 -5.89
C LEU A 30 -6.23 -5.29 -6.22
N GLU A 31 -6.20 -5.65 -7.50
CA GLU A 31 -5.61 -6.92 -7.96
C GLU A 31 -4.09 -6.91 -7.85
N GLN A 32 -3.45 -5.79 -8.20
CA GLN A 32 -2.01 -5.61 -8.08
C GLN A 32 -1.56 -5.56 -6.62
N GLU A 33 -2.33 -4.92 -5.76
CA GLU A 33 -2.09 -4.90 -4.31
C GLU A 33 -2.22 -6.31 -3.73
N ARG A 34 -3.18 -7.12 -4.20
CA ARG A 34 -3.32 -8.52 -3.78
C ARG A 34 -2.10 -9.35 -4.14
N ILE A 35 -1.57 -9.22 -5.36
CA ILE A 35 -0.35 -9.91 -5.80
C ILE A 35 0.84 -9.51 -4.90
N LEU A 36 0.95 -8.22 -4.57
CA LEU A 36 1.99 -7.73 -3.67
C LEU A 36 1.84 -8.29 -2.25
N CYS A 37 0.62 -8.36 -1.72
CA CYS A 37 0.33 -8.95 -0.42
C CYS A 37 0.66 -10.44 -0.38
N ASP A 38 0.24 -11.20 -1.39
CA ASP A 38 0.53 -12.63 -1.49
C ASP A 38 2.05 -12.87 -1.48
N TRP A 39 2.81 -12.08 -2.25
CA TRP A 39 4.27 -12.14 -2.25
C TRP A 39 4.91 -11.78 -0.90
N ILE A 40 4.40 -10.76 -0.19
CA ILE A 40 4.88 -10.42 1.16
C ILE A 40 4.63 -11.57 2.14
N LEU A 41 3.44 -12.18 2.09
CA LEU A 41 3.10 -13.31 2.94
C LEU A 41 3.98 -14.53 2.66
N GLU A 42 4.30 -14.80 1.38
CA GLU A 42 5.25 -15.85 1.00
C GLU A 42 6.65 -15.59 1.56
N LEU A 43 7.12 -14.34 1.53
CA LEU A 43 8.40 -13.96 2.14
C LEU A 43 8.42 -14.15 3.66
N GLU A 44 7.33 -13.78 4.35
CA GLU A 44 7.17 -14.02 5.79
C GLU A 44 7.19 -15.50 6.13
N VAL A 45 6.52 -16.35 5.33
CA VAL A 45 6.56 -17.81 5.47
C VAL A 45 7.97 -18.36 5.27
N CYS A 46 8.76 -17.76 4.38
CA CYS A 46 10.16 -18.12 4.18
C CYS A 46 11.08 -17.61 5.31
N GLY A 47 10.56 -16.86 6.29
CA GLY A 47 11.31 -16.33 7.42
C GLY A 47 12.19 -15.13 7.09
N TYR A 48 11.99 -14.51 5.92
CA TYR A 48 12.72 -13.31 5.52
C TYR A 48 11.90 -12.07 5.82
N ALA A 49 12.42 -11.18 6.66
CA ALA A 49 11.85 -9.85 6.83
C ALA A 49 12.15 -9.02 5.58
N PRO A 50 11.14 -8.57 4.81
CA PRO A 50 11.39 -7.74 3.65
C PRO A 50 12.02 -6.42 4.07
N SER A 51 13.11 -6.03 3.39
CA SER A 51 13.69 -4.70 3.49
C SER A 51 12.70 -3.67 2.97
N HIS A 52 12.63 -2.49 3.59
CA HIS A 52 11.67 -1.43 3.25
C HIS A 52 11.67 -1.01 1.76
N SER A 53 12.75 -1.26 1.01
CA SER A 53 12.83 -1.00 -0.43
C SER A 53 12.21 -2.10 -1.31
N GLN A 54 12.18 -3.35 -0.84
CA GLN A 54 11.79 -4.51 -1.65
C GLN A 54 10.30 -4.49 -2.03
N PRO A 55 9.34 -4.13 -1.14
CA PRO A 55 7.94 -3.97 -1.54
C PRO A 55 7.76 -2.88 -2.60
N CYS A 56 8.54 -1.79 -2.56
CA CYS A 56 8.48 -0.73 -3.57
C CYS A 56 9.02 -1.21 -4.93
N GLU A 57 10.11 -1.97 -4.93
CA GLU A 57 10.66 -2.58 -6.14
C GLU A 57 9.68 -3.60 -6.75
N MET A 58 9.07 -4.46 -5.92
CA MET A 58 8.07 -5.42 -6.37
C MET A 58 6.81 -4.72 -6.89
N ALA A 59 6.31 -3.71 -6.20
CA ALA A 59 5.19 -2.90 -6.66
C ALA A 59 5.49 -2.22 -8.01
N THR A 60 6.73 -1.78 -8.23
CA THR A 60 7.18 -1.24 -9.52
C THR A 60 7.21 -2.33 -10.60
N CYS A 61 7.66 -3.54 -10.27
CA CYS A 61 7.64 -4.68 -11.19
C CYS A 61 6.22 -5.05 -11.62
N VAL A 62 5.28 -5.09 -10.66
CA VAL A 62 3.85 -5.35 -10.92
C VAL A 62 3.24 -4.27 -11.81
N LEU A 63 3.60 -3.00 -11.62
CA LEU A 63 3.16 -1.89 -12.48
C LEU A 63 3.71 -2.01 -13.91
N VAL A 64 5.01 -2.26 -14.06
CA VAL A 64 5.64 -2.46 -15.37
C VAL A 64 5.02 -3.64 -16.11
N SER A 65 4.72 -4.73 -15.40
CA SER A 65 4.04 -5.90 -15.98
C SER A 65 2.62 -5.61 -16.45
N SER A 66 1.96 -4.61 -15.86
CA SER A 66 0.62 -4.16 -16.27
C SER A 66 0.62 -3.12 -17.38
N GLY A 67 1.80 -2.72 -17.87
CA GLY A 67 1.97 -1.70 -18.92
C GLY A 67 2.09 -0.26 -18.40
N ASP A 68 2.09 -0.05 -17.08
CA ASP A 68 2.36 1.25 -16.47
C ASP A 68 3.87 1.40 -16.18
N LEU A 69 4.53 2.24 -16.98
CA LEU A 69 5.96 2.51 -16.89
C LEU A 69 6.29 3.70 -15.96
N VAL A 70 5.29 4.33 -15.36
CA VAL A 70 5.54 5.48 -14.49
C VAL A 70 6.07 4.96 -13.15
N PRO A 71 7.31 5.32 -12.74
CA PRO A 71 7.90 4.84 -11.50
C PRO A 71 7.05 5.27 -10.30
N LEU A 72 6.91 4.40 -9.30
CA LEU A 72 6.33 4.80 -8.01
C LEU A 72 7.23 5.89 -7.40
N GLY A 73 6.60 6.94 -6.85
CA GLY A 73 7.31 8.11 -6.34
C GLY A 73 8.42 7.71 -5.37
N LYS A 74 9.57 8.39 -5.48
CA LYS A 74 10.70 8.18 -4.58
C LYS A 74 10.33 8.72 -3.19
N ASN A 75 10.46 7.87 -2.17
CA ASN A 75 10.50 8.31 -0.77
C ASN A 75 11.74 9.18 -0.53
#